data_AF-M2R1G7-F1
#
_entry.id   AF-M2R1G7-F1
#
_cell.length_a   1.000
_cell.length_b   1.000
_cell.length_c   1.000
_cell.angle_alpha   90.00
_cell.angle_beta   90.00
_cell.angle_gamma   90.00
#
_symmetry.space_group_name_H-M   'P 1'
#
loop_
_entity.id
_entity.type
_entity.pdbx_description
1 polymer ?
#
loop_
_entity_poly.entity_id
_entity_poly.type
_entity_poly.pdbx_seq_one_letter_code
_entity_poly.pdbx_strand_id
1 'polypeptide(L)'
;MPQQPESALPISIRAIEREHATHKYRVAGRLMLWYDERSATLTLGDGDVALFVDVSLCVSAQKSMEWLWETNNTVVVLGYLERTLV
;
A
#
# COMPACT_ATOMS: atom_id res chain seq x y z
N MET A 1 20.56 -0.70 18.13
CA MET A 1 20.20 -1.52 16.95
C MET A 1 20.42 -0.67 15.72
N PRO A 2 21.11 -1.13 14.67
CA PRO A 2 21.20 -0.36 13.44
C PRO A 2 19.77 -0.13 12.92
N GLN A 3 19.39 1.15 12.77
CA GLN A 3 18.05 1.55 12.31
C GLN A 3 17.93 1.39 10.78
N GLN A 4 18.54 0.36 10.20
CA GLN A 4 18.55 0.14 8.77
C GLN A 4 17.45 -0.86 8.44
N PRO A 5 16.31 -0.41 7.88
CA PRO A 5 15.27 -1.32 7.47
C PRO A 5 15.74 -2.14 6.27
N GLU A 6 15.11 -3.30 6.08
CA GLU A 6 15.27 -4.10 4.87
C GLU A 6 15.02 -3.27 3.60
N SER A 7 15.74 -3.60 2.53
CA SER A 7 15.55 -2.98 1.21
C SER A 7 14.20 -3.41 0.62
N ALA A 8 13.48 -2.46 0.03
CA ALA A 8 12.21 -2.73 -0.62
C ALA A 8 12.42 -3.06 -2.10
N LEU A 9 12.06 -4.27 -2.52
CA LEU A 9 12.17 -4.70 -3.92
C LEU A 9 11.11 -4.00 -4.79
N PRO A 10 11.45 -3.45 -5.97
CA PRO A 10 10.46 -2.92 -6.88
C PRO A 10 9.62 -4.07 -7.48
N ILE A 11 8.30 -3.95 -7.41
CA ILE A 11 7.38 -4.88 -8.08
C ILE A 11 6.16 -4.10 -8.60
N SER A 12 5.61 -4.53 -9.74
CA SER A 12 4.35 -3.98 -10.27
C SER A 12 3.16 -4.67 -9.61
N ILE A 13 2.01 -3.98 -9.52
CA ILE A 13 0.78 -4.57 -8.96
C ILE A 13 0.42 -5.87 -9.71
N ARG A 14 0.60 -5.89 -11.04
CA ARG A 14 0.34 -7.06 -11.90
C ARG A 14 1.24 -8.25 -11.67
N ALA A 15 2.47 -8.03 -11.21
CA ALA A 15 3.44 -9.09 -10.95
C ALA A 15 3.31 -9.69 -9.54
N ILE A 16 2.39 -9.16 -8.71
CA ILE A 16 2.15 -9.69 -7.38
C ILE A 16 1.49 -11.07 -7.49
N GLU A 17 2.11 -12.03 -6.82
CA GLU A 17 1.69 -13.43 -6.79
C GLU A 17 1.74 -13.92 -5.35
N ARG A 18 1.12 -15.07 -5.08
CA ARG A 18 0.99 -15.62 -3.72
C ARG A 18 2.33 -16.00 -3.07
N GLU A 19 3.37 -16.20 -3.86
CA GLU A 19 4.73 -16.54 -3.43
C GLU A 19 5.53 -15.32 -2.97
N HIS A 20 5.11 -14.11 -3.35
CA HIS A 20 5.75 -12.87 -2.95
C HIS A 20 5.43 -12.45 -1.51
N ALA A 21 4.66 -13.25 -0.76
CA ALA A 21 4.35 -12.92 0.63
C ALA A 21 5.63 -12.76 1.48
N THR A 22 5.51 -12.07 2.61
CA THR A 22 6.53 -11.91 3.67
C THR A 22 7.75 -11.04 3.34
N HIS A 23 7.87 -10.52 2.11
CA HIS A 23 8.98 -9.64 1.73
C HIS A 23 8.55 -8.18 1.65
N LYS A 24 9.52 -7.29 1.81
CA LYS A 24 9.31 -5.86 1.66
C LYS A 24 9.37 -5.45 0.19
N TYR A 25 8.33 -4.77 -0.27
CA TYR A 25 8.24 -4.25 -1.63
C TYR A 25 8.02 -2.75 -1.66
N ARG A 26 8.36 -2.16 -2.80
CA ARG A 26 7.91 -0.84 -3.20
C ARG A 26 7.05 -0.96 -4.46
N VAL A 27 5.84 -0.44 -4.40
CA VAL A 27 4.84 -0.57 -5.46
C VAL A 27 4.29 0.81 -5.79
N ALA A 28 4.22 1.13 -7.07
CA ALA A 28 3.57 2.35 -7.53
C ALA A 28 2.17 2.04 -8.04
N GLY A 29 1.23 2.96 -7.82
CA GLY A 29 -0.11 2.87 -8.40
C GLY A 29 -0.94 4.09 -8.09
N ARG A 30 -2.21 4.06 -8.50
CA ARG A 30 -3.16 5.17 -8.34
C ARG A 30 -4.06 4.95 -7.15
N LEU A 31 -4.24 5.98 -6.32
CA LEU A 31 -5.22 5.94 -5.24
C LEU A 31 -6.63 5.86 -5.83
N MET A 32 -7.33 4.76 -5.52
CA MET A 32 -8.73 4.58 -5.88
C MET A 32 -9.63 5.17 -4.78
N LEU A 33 -10.89 5.46 -5.13
CA LEU A 33 -11.91 6.11 -4.28
C LEU A 33 -12.33 5.35 -2.99
N TRP A 34 -11.57 4.35 -2.57
CA TRP A 34 -11.94 3.47 -1.47
C TRP A 34 -10.89 3.51 -0.36
N TYR A 35 -11.13 4.40 0.61
CA TYR A 35 -10.50 4.37 1.94
C TYR A 35 -11.57 3.96 2.96
N ASP A 36 -11.31 2.88 3.68
CA ASP A 36 -12.14 2.48 4.83
C ASP A 36 -11.43 2.91 6.11
N GLU A 37 -11.95 3.95 6.75
CA GLU A 37 -11.47 4.48 8.03
C GLU A 37 -11.42 3.42 9.14
N ARG A 38 -12.33 2.45 9.11
CA ARG A 38 -12.42 1.42 10.16
C ARG A 38 -11.30 0.38 10.04
N SER A 39 -10.92 0.04 8.81
CA SER A 39 -9.83 -0.90 8.52
C SER A 39 -8.51 -0.22 8.17
N ALA A 40 -8.47 1.12 8.15
CA ALA A 40 -7.34 1.91 7.67
C ALA A 40 -6.74 1.38 6.36
N THR A 41 -7.60 0.89 5.46
CA THR A 41 -7.18 0.26 4.20
C THR A 41 -7.50 1.17 3.04
N LEU A 42 -6.55 1.35 2.13
CA LEU A 42 -6.76 2.01 0.85
C LEU A 42 -6.61 1.03 -0.31
N THR A 43 -7.15 1.40 -1.46
CA THR A 43 -7.00 0.62 -2.69
C THR A 43 -6.07 1.32 -3.68
N LEU A 44 -5.02 0.62 -4.08
CA LEU A 44 -4.03 1.08 -5.06
C LEU A 44 -4.27 0.37 -6.39
N GLY A 45 -4.58 1.11 -7.45
CA GLY A 45 -4.93 0.55 -8.76
C GLY A 45 -3.83 0.67 -9.82
N ASP A 46 -3.79 -0.30 -10.74
CA ASP A 46 -3.03 -0.29 -12.00
C ASP A 46 -3.88 -0.89 -13.14
N GLY A 47 -4.70 -0.05 -13.78
CA GLY A 47 -5.64 -0.49 -14.80
C GLY A 47 -6.78 -1.32 -14.20
N ASP A 48 -6.85 -2.61 -14.54
CA ASP A 48 -7.86 -3.57 -14.10
C ASP A 48 -7.45 -4.39 -12.86
N VAL A 49 -6.25 -4.17 -12.32
CA VAL A 49 -5.78 -4.81 -11.09
C VAL A 49 -5.68 -3.82 -9.94
N ALA A 50 -5.86 -4.31 -8.72
CA ALA A 50 -5.80 -3.52 -7.51
C ALA A 50 -5.08 -4.26 -6.38
N LEU A 51 -4.41 -3.48 -5.53
CA LEU A 51 -3.77 -3.93 -4.30
C LEU A 51 -4.44 -3.24 -3.11
N PHE A 52 -4.86 -4.01 -2.12
CA PHE A 52 -5.25 -3.48 -0.82
C PHE A 52 -4.01 -3.15 -0.01
N VAL A 53 -3.98 -1.95 0.56
CA VAL A 53 -2.86 -1.44 1.34
C VAL A 53 -3.37 -1.02 2.71
N ASP A 54 -2.95 -1.73 3.74
CA ASP A 54 -3.09 -1.30 5.12
C ASP A 54 -2.16 -0.09 5.36
N VAL A 55 -2.76 1.05 5.70
CA VAL A 55 -2.05 2.30 6.00
C VAL A 55 -2.17 2.71 7.46
N SER A 56 -2.56 1.80 8.36
CA SER A 56 -2.73 2.05 9.80
C SER A 56 -1.49 2.69 10.46
N LEU A 57 -0.29 2.37 9.96
CA LEU A 57 0.99 2.94 10.44
C LEU A 57 1.36 4.29 9.79
N CYS A 58 0.68 4.66 8.70
CA CYS A 58 0.95 5.89 7.94
C CYS A 58 -0.08 7.00 8.22
N VAL A 59 -1.23 6.65 8.80
CA VAL A 59 -2.29 7.59 9.13
C VAL A 59 -2.20 8.03 10.58
N SER A 60 -2.57 9.28 10.87
CA SER A 60 -2.63 9.82 12.22
C SER A 60 -3.91 10.60 12.39
N ALA A 61 -4.68 10.29 13.44
CA ALA A 61 -5.89 11.04 13.79
C ALA A 61 -5.63 12.52 14.13
N GLN A 62 -4.37 12.90 14.36
CA GLN A 62 -3.96 14.24 14.79
C GLN A 62 -3.44 15.12 13.64
N LYS A 63 -3.32 14.57 12.42
CA LYS A 63 -2.75 15.27 11.27
C LYS A 63 -3.70 15.21 10.08
N SER A 64 -3.74 16.29 9.29
CA SER A 64 -4.39 16.25 7.99
C SER A 64 -3.65 15.27 7.07
N MET A 65 -4.40 14.50 6.29
CA MET A 65 -3.88 13.49 5.37
C MET A 65 -4.37 13.81 3.98
N GLU A 66 -4.01 14.99 3.47
CA GLU A 66 -4.49 15.51 2.19
C GLU A 66 -4.26 14.52 1.03
N TRP A 67 -3.10 13.85 1.04
CA TRP A 67 -2.74 12.82 0.06
C TRP A 67 -3.73 11.65 -0.01
N LEU A 68 -4.45 11.35 1.08
CA LEU A 68 -5.41 10.24 1.14
C LEU A 68 -6.72 10.56 0.42
N TRP A 69 -7.05 11.85 0.32
CA TRP A 69 -8.29 12.34 -0.30
C TRP A 69 -8.13 12.66 -1.79
N GLU A 70 -6.88 12.70 -2.28
CA GLU A 70 -6.57 12.97 -3.67
C GLU A 70 -6.77 11.73 -4.55
N THR A 71 -7.98 11.59 -5.06
CA THR A 71 -8.36 10.48 -5.95
C THR A 71 -7.54 10.49 -7.23
N ASN A 72 -7.18 9.31 -7.72
CA ASN A 72 -6.40 9.09 -8.94
C ASN A 72 -4.97 9.67 -8.89
N ASN A 73 -4.49 10.13 -7.73
CA ASN A 73 -3.10 10.51 -7.56
C ASN A 73 -2.19 9.27 -7.56
N THR A 74 -0.98 9.42 -8.11
CA THR A 74 0.01 8.34 -8.16
C THR A 74 0.85 8.36 -6.88
N VAL A 75 0.87 7.25 -6.15
CA VAL A 75 1.67 7.09 -4.93
C VAL A 75 2.60 5.89 -5.05
N VAL A 76 3.70 5.93 -4.28
CA VAL A 76 4.60 4.80 -4.09
C VAL A 76 4.44 4.31 -2.65
N VAL A 77 4.00 3.08 -2.49
CA VAL A 77 3.83 2.41 -1.21
C VAL A 77 5.07 1.57 -0.92
N LEU A 78 5.57 1.64 0.32
CA LEU A 78 6.60 0.73 0.83
C LEU A 78 6.02 -0.06 1.99
N GLY A 79 6.02 -1.38 1.89
CA GLY A 79 5.41 -2.24 2.91
C GLY A 79 5.75 -3.71 2.71
N TYR A 80 5.30 -4.53 3.65
CA TYR A 80 5.40 -5.99 3.55
C TYR A 80 4.16 -6.52 2.84
N LEU A 81 4.36 -7.44 1.89
CA LEU A 81 3.24 -8.10 1.23
C LEU A 81 2.69 -9.19 2.15
N GLU A 82 1.42 -9.07 2.52
CA GLU A 82 0.73 -10.03 3.37
C GLU A 82 -0.34 -10.79 2.58
N ARG A 83 -0.59 -12.04 3.00
CA ARG A 83 -1.69 -12.84 2.45
C ARG A 83 -2.93 -12.60 3.29
N THR A 84 -3.98 -12.07 2.68
CA THR A 84 -5.30 -12.06 3.31
C THR A 84 -5.80 -13.50 3.43
N LEU A 85 -6.03 -13.95 4.65
CA LEU A 85 -6.79 -15.18 4.92
C LEU A 85 -8.27 -14.84 4.70
N VAL A 86 -8.77 -15.03 3.48
CA VAL A 86 -10.21 -15.03 3.20
C VAL A 86 -10.73 -16.45 3.40
#